data_AF-U5D6W9-F1
#
_entry.id   AF-U5D6W9-F1
#
_cell.length_a   1.000
_cell.length_b   1.000
_cell.length_c   1.000
_cell.angle_alpha   90.00
_cell.angle_beta   90.00
_cell.angle_gamma   90.00
#
_symmetry.space_group_name_H-M   'P 1'
#
loop_
_entity.id
_entity.type
_entity.pdbx_description
1 polymer ?
#
loop_
_entity_poly.entity_id
_entity_poly.type
_entity_poly.pdbx_seq_one_letter_code
_entity_poly.pdbx_strand_id
1 'polypeptide(L)'
;MKVDAVYAAMAAWGHNGTIGVTLSETGWPSAGGKGATPENARAYNEGVIARVRSRAGTPMRPERGLEAYLFALFDEDKKTGPPTERKFGLMRSDGSAAYGVDLSCQFCSQEKTRPGSGSRIGRGSGASVWCVAKPHAAEAALQEVLEFCCGEGGVDCGALYGGGACYEPNKVHAHASYAMNTYYQMHGRNYWNCDFKGIGLVTFTDPSYGVCQYPQQ
;
A
#
# COMPACT_ATOMS: atom_id res chain seq x y z
N MET A 1 -18.36 -7.44 -13.54
CA MET A 1 -18.97 -6.25 -12.89
C MET A 1 -20.32 -5.96 -13.54
N LYS A 2 -21.37 -5.66 -12.76
CA LYS A 2 -22.75 -5.41 -13.26
C LYS A 2 -23.11 -3.92 -13.29
N VAL A 3 -22.20 -3.06 -13.74
CA VAL A 3 -22.40 -1.59 -13.74
C VAL A 3 -23.56 -1.18 -14.64
N ASP A 4 -23.70 -1.80 -15.82
CA ASP A 4 -24.80 -1.49 -16.76
C ASP A 4 -26.18 -1.84 -16.22
N ALA A 5 -26.29 -2.81 -15.32
CA ALA A 5 -27.56 -3.10 -14.65
C ALA A 5 -28.01 -1.93 -13.76
N VAL A 6 -27.07 -1.26 -13.10
CA VAL A 6 -27.36 -0.06 -12.27
C VAL A 6 -27.75 1.11 -13.17
N TYR A 7 -27.03 1.34 -14.27
CA TYR A 7 -27.40 2.37 -15.24
C TYR A 7 -28.79 2.12 -15.85
N ALA A 8 -29.11 0.88 -16.20
CA ALA A 8 -30.43 0.51 -16.72
C ALA A 8 -31.54 0.78 -15.70
N ALA A 9 -31.34 0.42 -14.43
CA ALA A 9 -32.30 0.69 -13.36
C ALA A 9 -32.53 2.19 -13.14
N MET A 10 -31.47 3.00 -13.08
CA MET A 10 -31.59 4.45 -12.93
C MET A 10 -32.30 5.10 -14.14
N ALA A 11 -32.01 4.63 -15.36
CA ALA A 11 -32.68 5.12 -16.56
C ALA A 11 -34.19 4.82 -16.53
N ALA A 12 -34.59 3.63 -16.03
CA ALA A 12 -36.01 3.28 -15.86
C ALA A 12 -36.74 4.20 -14.85
N TRP A 13 -35.99 4.82 -13.93
CA TRP A 13 -36.50 5.79 -12.95
C TRP A 13 -36.35 7.25 -13.42
N GLY A 14 -36.03 7.49 -14.70
CA GLY A 14 -35.91 8.83 -15.29
C GLY A 14 -34.54 9.49 -15.10
N HIS A 15 -33.58 8.82 -14.45
CA HIS A 15 -32.23 9.32 -14.25
C HIS A 15 -31.25 8.76 -15.28
N ASN A 16 -31.44 9.14 -16.55
CA ASN A 16 -30.63 8.64 -17.65
C ASN A 16 -29.31 9.42 -17.80
N GLY A 17 -28.28 9.02 -17.05
CA GLY A 17 -26.93 9.60 -17.17
C GLY A 17 -26.71 10.92 -16.42
N THR A 18 -27.72 11.37 -15.67
CA THR A 18 -27.63 12.52 -14.75
C THR A 18 -26.89 12.19 -13.46
N ILE A 19 -26.89 10.92 -13.05
CA ILE A 19 -26.22 10.42 -11.84
C ILE A 19 -24.99 9.61 -12.25
N GLY A 20 -23.84 9.92 -11.65
CA GLY A 20 -22.60 9.15 -11.81
C GLY A 20 -22.65 7.85 -11.01
N VAL A 21 -22.03 6.79 -11.53
CA VAL A 21 -21.89 5.51 -10.84
C VAL A 21 -20.44 5.24 -10.56
N THR A 22 -20.12 5.05 -9.29
CA THR A 22 -18.80 4.66 -8.81
C THR A 22 -18.91 3.30 -8.13
N LEU A 23 -17.95 2.41 -8.40
CA LEU A 23 -17.86 1.11 -7.76
C LEU A 23 -17.24 1.28 -6.37
N SER A 24 -18.06 1.45 -5.36
CA SER A 24 -17.62 1.72 -3.98
C SER A 24 -16.88 0.54 -3.34
N GLU A 25 -17.17 -0.69 -3.76
CA GLU A 25 -16.52 -1.89 -3.26
C GLU A 25 -16.42 -2.93 -4.37
N THR A 26 -15.21 -3.44 -4.61
CA THR A 26 -15.00 -4.56 -5.52
C THR A 26 -13.74 -5.31 -5.14
N GLY A 27 -13.78 -6.63 -5.09
CA GLY A 27 -12.62 -7.41 -4.71
C GLY A 27 -12.88 -8.91 -4.77
N TRP A 28 -11.86 -9.67 -4.44
CA TRP A 28 -11.94 -11.13 -4.46
C TRP A 28 -11.11 -11.71 -3.31
N PRO A 29 -11.65 -12.68 -2.55
CA PRO A 29 -10.97 -13.22 -1.38
C PRO A 29 -9.82 -14.15 -1.78
N SER A 30 -8.73 -14.09 -1.02
CA SER A 30 -7.52 -14.88 -1.25
C SER A 30 -7.55 -16.26 -0.59
N ALA A 31 -8.51 -16.54 0.29
CA ALA A 31 -8.64 -17.81 1.00
C ALA A 31 -10.06 -17.99 1.59
N GLY A 32 -10.29 -19.13 2.27
CA GLY A 32 -11.50 -19.37 3.06
C GLY A 32 -12.66 -20.04 2.30
N GLY A 33 -12.49 -20.37 1.03
CA GLY A 33 -13.54 -21.02 0.24
C GLY A 33 -13.06 -21.52 -1.13
N LYS A 34 -13.92 -22.27 -1.82
CA LYS A 34 -13.63 -22.75 -3.17
C LYS A 34 -13.50 -21.57 -4.15
N GLY A 35 -12.38 -21.50 -4.86
CA GLY A 35 -12.08 -20.41 -5.79
C GLY A 35 -11.56 -19.12 -5.14
N ALA A 36 -11.50 -19.07 -3.81
CA ALA A 36 -10.80 -18.03 -3.06
C ALA A 36 -9.34 -18.46 -2.91
N THR A 37 -8.50 -18.05 -3.86
CA THR A 37 -7.05 -18.32 -3.85
C THR A 37 -6.28 -17.04 -4.09
N PRO A 38 -5.01 -16.94 -3.66
CA PRO A 38 -4.17 -15.78 -3.91
C PRO A 38 -4.06 -15.44 -5.41
N GLU A 39 -4.00 -16.45 -6.27
CA GLU A 39 -3.89 -16.30 -7.73
C GLU A 39 -5.16 -15.69 -8.33
N ASN A 40 -6.33 -16.18 -7.91
CA ASN A 40 -7.61 -15.64 -8.37
C ASN A 40 -7.84 -14.22 -7.83
N ALA A 41 -7.49 -13.97 -6.56
CA ALA A 41 -7.60 -12.66 -5.95
C ALA A 41 -6.72 -11.63 -6.69
N ARG A 42 -5.47 -11.99 -6.97
CA ARG A 42 -4.56 -11.20 -7.77
C ARG A 42 -5.11 -10.93 -9.17
N ALA A 43 -5.50 -11.98 -9.90
CA ALA A 43 -5.98 -11.85 -11.28
C ALA A 43 -7.22 -10.94 -11.37
N TYR A 44 -8.13 -11.07 -10.41
CA TYR A 44 -9.31 -10.21 -10.34
C TYR A 44 -8.93 -8.74 -10.09
N ASN A 45 -8.13 -8.47 -9.06
CA ASN A 45 -7.80 -7.10 -8.67
C ASN A 45 -6.89 -6.40 -9.70
N GLU A 46 -5.90 -7.09 -10.26
CA GLU A 46 -5.11 -6.58 -11.39
C GLU A 46 -5.99 -6.31 -12.61
N GLY A 47 -6.97 -7.17 -12.89
CA GLY A 47 -7.96 -6.97 -13.96
C GLY A 47 -8.82 -5.72 -13.75
N VAL A 48 -9.27 -5.46 -12.51
CA VAL A 48 -9.99 -4.23 -12.15
C VAL A 48 -9.11 -3.00 -12.35
N ILE A 49 -7.86 -3.04 -11.87
CA ILE A 49 -6.89 -1.95 -12.04
C ILE A 49 -6.67 -1.65 -13.53
N ALA A 50 -6.40 -2.69 -14.33
CA ALA A 50 -6.22 -2.54 -15.77
C ALA A 50 -7.48 -1.96 -16.45
N ARG A 51 -8.66 -2.41 -16.02
CA ARG A 51 -9.95 -1.93 -16.55
C ARG A 51 -10.17 -0.45 -16.26
N VAL A 52 -9.89 0.01 -15.04
CA VAL A 52 -10.00 1.43 -14.65
C VAL A 52 -8.93 2.27 -15.37
N ARG A 53 -7.68 1.80 -15.43
CA ARG A 53 -6.57 2.47 -16.12
C ARG A 53 -6.83 2.66 -17.62
N SER A 54 -7.52 1.72 -18.27
CA SER A 54 -7.87 1.83 -19.69
C SER A 54 -8.80 3.01 -20.01
N ARG A 55 -9.44 3.62 -18.99
CA ARG A 55 -10.46 4.67 -19.13
C ARG A 55 -11.67 4.30 -19.99
N ALA A 56 -11.75 3.06 -20.50
CA ALA A 56 -12.89 2.61 -21.28
C ALA A 56 -14.16 2.62 -20.40
N GLY A 57 -15.27 3.10 -20.93
CA GLY A 57 -16.55 2.99 -20.27
C GLY A 57 -17.19 1.63 -20.46
N THR A 58 -18.42 1.46 -20.00
CA THR A 58 -19.18 0.22 -20.17
C THR A 58 -19.92 0.20 -21.51
N PRO A 59 -20.44 -0.93 -22.00
CA PRO A 59 -21.28 -0.95 -23.20
C PRO A 59 -22.43 0.06 -23.19
N MET A 60 -23.09 0.29 -22.04
CA MET A 60 -24.17 1.29 -21.92
C MET A 60 -23.67 2.74 -21.77
N ARG A 61 -22.42 2.93 -21.34
CA ARG A 61 -21.77 4.24 -21.12
C ARG A 61 -20.32 4.22 -21.61
N PRO A 62 -20.08 4.03 -22.92
CA PRO A 62 -18.73 3.82 -23.45
C PRO A 62 -17.81 5.03 -23.25
N GLU A 63 -18.40 6.23 -23.20
CA GLU A 63 -17.73 7.52 -23.04
C GLU A 63 -17.33 7.86 -21.61
N ARG A 64 -17.82 7.12 -20.60
CA ARG A 64 -17.53 7.37 -19.18
C ARG A 64 -16.67 6.28 -18.58
N GLY A 65 -15.39 6.60 -18.34
CA GLY A 65 -14.48 5.72 -17.62
C GLY A 65 -15.01 5.35 -16.23
N LEU A 66 -14.62 4.17 -15.75
CA LEU A 66 -15.01 3.67 -14.44
C LEU A 66 -14.10 4.23 -13.35
N GLU A 67 -14.70 4.50 -12.19
CA GLU A 67 -14.02 4.72 -10.92
C GLU A 67 -14.36 3.56 -9.98
N ALA A 68 -13.36 3.00 -9.30
CA ALA A 68 -13.54 1.86 -8.42
C ALA A 68 -12.62 1.90 -7.20
N TYR A 69 -13.14 1.47 -6.07
CA TYR A 69 -12.40 1.27 -4.82
C TYR A 69 -12.27 -0.24 -4.57
N LEU A 70 -11.02 -0.71 -4.46
CA LEU A 70 -10.74 -2.11 -4.17
C LEU A 70 -11.09 -2.43 -2.72
N PHE A 71 -11.90 -3.46 -2.54
CA PHE A 71 -12.26 -4.03 -1.25
C PHE A 71 -11.37 -5.26 -0.98
N ALA A 72 -10.48 -5.26 0.01
CA ALA A 72 -10.15 -4.17 0.93
C ALA A 72 -8.63 -4.05 1.11
N LEU A 73 -8.18 -3.04 1.85
CA LEU A 73 -6.76 -2.87 2.08
C LEU A 73 -6.17 -3.99 2.96
N PHE A 74 -6.85 -4.34 4.04
CA PHE A 74 -6.41 -5.35 5.01
C PHE A 74 -7.40 -6.50 5.15
N ASP A 75 -6.88 -7.67 5.50
CA ASP A 75 -7.69 -8.77 6.03
C ASP A 75 -8.36 -8.35 7.34
N GLU A 76 -9.69 -8.48 7.40
CA GLU A 76 -10.49 -8.12 8.57
C GLU A 76 -10.84 -9.37 9.39
N ASP A 77 -9.90 -9.84 10.22
CA ASP A 77 -10.03 -11.13 10.94
C ASP A 77 -11.23 -11.22 11.90
N LYS A 78 -11.85 -10.09 12.26
CA LYS A 78 -13.04 -10.02 13.12
C LYS A 78 -14.37 -10.03 12.35
N LYS A 79 -14.35 -10.13 11.02
CA LYS A 79 -15.60 -10.20 10.25
C LYS A 79 -16.36 -11.50 10.52
N THR A 80 -17.65 -11.32 10.81
CA THR A 80 -18.63 -12.40 10.93
C THR A 80 -19.03 -12.95 9.56
N GLY A 81 -19.56 -14.16 9.52
CA GLY A 81 -20.03 -14.80 8.28
C GLY A 81 -19.00 -15.76 7.67
N PRO A 82 -19.10 -16.04 6.36
CA PRO A 82 -18.27 -17.03 5.68
C PRO A 82 -16.77 -16.80 5.87
N PRO A 83 -15.93 -17.86 5.83
CA PRO A 83 -14.49 -17.69 6.04
C PRO A 83 -13.78 -16.79 5.02
N THR A 84 -14.36 -16.63 3.83
CA THR A 84 -13.89 -15.71 2.80
C THR A 84 -13.94 -14.24 3.23
N GLU A 85 -14.88 -13.85 4.10
CA GLU A 85 -15.07 -12.46 4.53
C GLU A 85 -13.84 -11.87 5.22
N ARG A 86 -13.01 -12.73 5.84
CA ARG A 86 -11.80 -12.35 6.56
C ARG A 86 -10.55 -12.30 5.67
N LYS A 87 -10.71 -12.46 4.35
CA LYS A 87 -9.62 -12.75 3.41
C LYS A 87 -9.65 -11.91 2.13
N PHE A 88 -10.34 -10.76 2.13
CA PHE A 88 -10.40 -9.82 1.00
C PHE A 88 -9.23 -8.83 0.94
N GLY A 89 -8.34 -8.82 1.95
CA GLY A 89 -7.25 -7.86 2.01
C GLY A 89 -6.26 -7.99 0.86
N LEU A 90 -5.78 -6.86 0.36
CA LEU A 90 -4.53 -6.79 -0.41
C LEU A 90 -3.32 -7.10 0.50
N MET A 91 -3.45 -6.75 1.78
CA MET A 91 -2.52 -7.06 2.86
C MET A 91 -3.19 -7.90 3.96
N ARG A 92 -2.40 -8.68 4.69
CA ARG A 92 -2.82 -9.35 5.92
C ARG A 92 -2.93 -8.34 7.06
N SER A 93 -3.51 -8.77 8.18
CA SER A 93 -3.67 -7.94 9.39
C SER A 93 -2.35 -7.48 10.02
N ASP A 94 -1.25 -8.19 9.75
CA ASP A 94 0.11 -7.81 10.14
C ASP A 94 0.81 -6.84 9.16
N GLY A 95 0.13 -6.46 8.07
CA GLY A 95 0.68 -5.59 7.02
C GLY A 95 1.51 -6.32 5.96
N SER A 96 1.75 -7.63 6.09
CA SER A 96 2.37 -8.42 5.02
C SER A 96 1.45 -8.53 3.80
N ALA A 97 2.02 -8.65 2.60
CA ALA A 97 1.21 -8.81 1.40
C ALA A 97 0.44 -10.14 1.42
N ALA A 98 -0.89 -10.09 1.21
CA ALA A 98 -1.70 -11.31 1.06
C ALA A 98 -1.35 -12.02 -0.26
N TYR A 99 -1.10 -11.24 -1.30
CA TYR A 99 -0.60 -11.64 -2.63
C TYR A 99 0.13 -10.44 -3.26
N GLY A 100 1.00 -10.71 -4.25
CA GLY A 100 1.69 -9.64 -4.98
C GLY A 100 0.74 -8.92 -5.92
N VAL A 101 0.44 -7.65 -5.64
CA VAL A 101 -0.33 -6.76 -6.49
C VAL A 101 0.44 -5.46 -6.66
N ASP A 102 0.63 -5.02 -7.90
CA ASP A 102 1.29 -3.76 -8.19
C ASP A 102 0.31 -2.60 -8.01
N LEU A 103 0.36 -2.00 -6.82
CA LEU A 103 -0.37 -0.77 -6.50
C LEU A 103 0.43 0.48 -6.86
N SER A 104 1.61 0.35 -7.49
CA SER A 104 2.42 1.51 -7.87
C SER A 104 1.56 2.43 -8.74
N CYS A 105 1.33 3.61 -8.17
CA CYS A 105 0.47 4.60 -8.76
C CYS A 105 1.37 5.45 -9.65
N GLN A 106 1.39 5.18 -10.96
CA GLN A 106 2.00 6.05 -11.96
C GLN A 106 1.40 7.48 -11.94
N PHE A 107 0.31 7.68 -11.19
CA PHE A 107 -0.38 8.96 -10.97
C PHE A 107 0.05 9.71 -9.69
N CYS A 108 0.73 9.08 -8.73
CA CYS A 108 1.25 9.78 -7.54
C CYS A 108 2.57 10.51 -7.81
N SER A 109 3.24 10.20 -8.93
CA SER A 109 4.55 10.75 -9.30
C SER A 109 4.50 11.75 -10.45
N GLN A 110 3.36 12.41 -10.72
CA GLN A 110 3.30 13.51 -11.68
C GLN A 110 3.95 14.78 -11.12
N GLU A 111 5.25 14.71 -10.80
CA GLU A 111 6.12 15.86 -11.01
C GLU A 111 6.39 15.96 -12.52
N LYS A 112 6.05 17.12 -13.07
CA LYS A 112 6.36 17.49 -14.45
C LYS A 112 7.88 17.52 -14.64
N THR A 113 8.48 16.47 -15.19
CA THR A 113 9.85 16.55 -15.74
C THR A 113 9.93 16.05 -17.18
N ARG A 114 10.61 16.87 -17.97
CA ARG A 114 10.76 16.89 -19.45
C ARG A 114 11.42 15.61 -20.02
N PRO A 115 11.26 15.32 -21.33
CA PRO A 115 11.83 14.13 -21.94
C PRO A 115 13.34 14.31 -22.19
N GLY A 116 14.14 13.39 -21.66
CA GLY A 116 15.58 13.39 -21.90
C GLY A 116 16.28 12.12 -21.44
N SER A 117 16.64 11.29 -22.42
CA SER A 117 17.75 10.34 -22.44
C SER A 117 17.64 9.07 -21.57
N GLY A 118 17.72 7.92 -22.25
CA GLY A 118 17.60 6.60 -21.64
C GLY A 118 18.82 6.13 -20.87
N SER A 119 18.60 5.17 -19.99
CA SER A 119 19.58 4.11 -19.73
C SER A 119 19.00 2.97 -18.90
N ARG A 120 19.26 1.77 -19.43
CA ARG A 120 19.62 0.53 -18.73
C ARG A 120 18.51 -0.23 -18.03
N ILE A 121 18.15 -1.32 -18.68
CA ILE A 121 17.69 -2.57 -18.07
C ILE A 121 18.67 -2.93 -16.95
N GLY A 122 18.24 -2.72 -15.71
CA GLY A 122 18.92 -3.12 -14.48
C GLY A 122 18.25 -4.35 -13.89
N ARG A 123 19.07 -5.35 -13.56
CA ARG A 123 18.73 -6.63 -12.94
C ARG A 123 17.76 -6.49 -11.77
N GLY A 124 16.84 -7.44 -11.65
CA GLY A 124 15.72 -7.41 -10.72
C GLY A 124 16.12 -7.15 -9.27
N SER A 125 15.66 -6.01 -8.74
CA SER A 125 15.40 -5.85 -7.32
C SER A 125 13.93 -6.19 -7.07
N GLY A 126 13.61 -6.81 -5.94
CA GLY A 126 12.23 -6.87 -5.48
C GLY A 126 11.61 -5.47 -5.36
N ALA A 127 10.29 -5.41 -5.22
CA ALA A 127 9.58 -4.15 -4.98
C ALA A 127 10.25 -3.35 -3.84
N SER A 128 10.42 -2.04 -4.06
CA SER A 128 10.94 -1.12 -3.05
C SER A 128 10.01 -1.11 -1.84
N VAL A 129 10.50 -1.59 -0.69
CA VAL A 129 9.75 -1.62 0.58
C VAL A 129 10.58 -1.04 1.71
N TRP A 130 9.92 -0.30 2.59
CA TRP A 130 10.49 0.34 3.78
C TRP A 130 9.73 -0.07 5.02
N CYS A 131 10.34 0.09 6.19
CA CYS A 131 9.68 -0.08 7.48
C CYS A 131 9.53 1.27 8.18
N VAL A 132 8.31 1.65 8.57
CA VAL A 132 8.04 2.91 9.29
C VAL A 132 7.25 2.64 10.57
N ALA A 133 7.28 3.59 11.50
CA ALA A 133 6.43 3.54 12.68
C ALA A 133 4.94 3.67 12.31
N LYS A 134 4.06 2.97 13.03
CA LYS A 134 2.61 3.16 12.87
C LYS A 134 2.20 4.55 13.37
N PRO A 135 1.30 5.27 12.66
CA PRO A 135 0.85 6.60 13.05
C PRO A 135 0.21 6.70 14.45
N HIS A 136 -0.32 5.59 14.97
CA HIS A 136 -1.00 5.52 16.27
C HIS A 136 -0.16 4.80 17.34
N ALA A 137 1.11 4.50 17.08
CA ALA A 137 1.99 3.92 18.08
C ALA A 137 2.21 4.91 19.24
N ALA A 138 2.17 4.40 20.48
CA ALA A 138 2.43 5.21 21.66
C ALA A 138 3.88 5.70 21.66
N GLU A 139 4.12 6.98 21.97
CA GLU A 139 5.47 7.56 21.96
C GLU A 139 6.46 6.81 22.85
N ALA A 140 6.02 6.32 24.01
CA ALA A 140 6.87 5.52 24.90
C ALA A 140 7.38 4.23 24.23
N ALA A 141 6.50 3.53 23.50
CA ALA A 141 6.88 2.32 22.77
C ALA A 141 7.80 2.65 21.57
N LEU A 142 7.58 3.79 20.91
CA LEU A 142 8.46 4.26 19.83
C LEU A 142 9.86 4.61 20.35
N GLN A 143 9.94 5.18 21.55
CA GLN A 143 11.21 5.50 22.20
C GLN A 143 12.00 4.22 22.53
N GLU A 144 11.35 3.18 23.07
CA GLU A 144 11.99 1.88 23.31
C GLU A 144 12.51 1.24 22.01
N VAL A 145 11.73 1.31 20.92
CA VAL A 145 12.14 0.78 19.62
C VAL A 145 13.31 1.56 19.03
N LEU A 146 13.30 2.90 19.16
CA LEU A 146 14.38 3.76 18.71
C LEU A 146 15.69 3.44 19.46
N GLU A 147 15.62 3.33 20.78
CA GLU A 147 16.76 2.97 21.64
C GLU A 147 17.33 1.59 21.29
N PHE A 148 16.46 0.61 21.07
CA PHE A 148 16.88 -0.71 20.59
C PHE A 148 17.59 -0.61 19.25
N CYS A 149 17.00 0.05 18.25
CA CYS A 149 17.60 0.15 16.91
C CYS A 149 18.99 0.78 16.95
N CYS A 150 19.14 1.92 17.65
CA CYS A 150 20.39 2.67 17.74
C CYS A 150 21.42 2.03 18.69
N GLY A 151 20.99 1.12 19.57
CA GLY A 151 21.84 0.39 20.51
C GLY A 151 22.11 -1.03 20.03
N GLU A 152 21.38 -1.99 20.61
CA GLU A 152 21.56 -3.42 20.37
C GLU A 152 21.28 -3.84 18.91
N GLY A 153 20.41 -3.12 18.22
CA GLY A 153 20.05 -3.34 16.82
C GLY A 153 21.12 -2.90 15.82
N GLY A 154 22.17 -2.21 16.26
CA GLY A 154 23.34 -1.87 15.45
C GLY A 154 23.10 -0.85 14.33
N VAL A 155 22.02 -0.07 14.40
CA VAL A 155 21.76 1.02 13.44
C VAL A 155 22.64 2.23 13.77
N ASP A 156 23.32 2.76 12.75
CA ASP A 156 23.97 4.07 12.87
C ASP A 156 22.91 5.19 12.81
N CYS A 157 22.54 5.67 14.00
CA CYS A 157 21.59 6.76 14.18
C CYS A 157 22.24 8.16 14.10
N GLY A 158 23.47 8.29 13.61
CA GLY A 158 24.17 9.58 13.43
C GLY A 158 23.33 10.64 12.71
N ALA A 159 22.55 10.23 11.71
CA ALA A 159 21.68 11.11 10.92
C ALA A 159 20.50 11.71 11.72
N LEU A 160 20.19 11.17 12.90
CA LEU A 160 19.07 11.58 13.77
C LEU A 160 19.47 12.56 14.86
N TYR A 161 20.75 12.85 15.03
CA TYR A 161 21.22 13.80 16.04
C TYR A 161 21.38 15.21 15.45
N GLY A 162 21.51 16.22 16.32
CA GLY A 162 21.48 17.64 15.92
C GLY A 162 22.43 17.97 14.76
N GLY A 163 21.88 18.48 13.67
CA GLY A 163 22.60 18.78 12.43
C GLY A 163 22.64 17.64 11.40
N GLY A 164 22.09 16.46 11.73
CA GLY A 164 21.91 15.34 10.82
C GLY A 164 20.80 15.58 9.79
N ALA A 165 20.91 14.93 8.63
CA ALA A 165 19.95 15.09 7.52
C ALA A 165 18.52 14.63 7.88
N CYS A 166 18.37 13.76 8.88
CA CYS A 166 17.10 13.20 9.34
C CYS A 166 16.75 13.65 10.77
N TYR A 167 17.35 14.75 11.25
CA TYR A 167 17.02 15.32 12.56
C TYR A 167 15.63 15.98 12.58
N GLU A 168 15.31 16.74 11.54
CA GLU A 168 13.98 17.37 11.42
C GLU A 168 13.01 16.47 10.66
N PRO A 169 11.72 16.40 11.03
CA PRO A 169 11.14 17.03 12.22
C PRO A 169 11.64 16.35 13.50
N ASN A 170 12.01 17.13 14.51
CA ASN A 170 12.44 16.61 15.81
C ASN A 170 11.26 15.97 16.58
N LYS A 171 10.91 14.75 16.19
CA LYS A 171 9.79 13.95 16.68
C LYS A 171 10.22 12.49 16.81
N VAL A 172 9.87 11.86 17.93
CA VAL A 172 10.18 10.45 18.22
C VAL A 172 9.69 9.54 17.09
N HIS A 173 8.49 9.78 16.56
CA HIS A 173 7.96 8.99 15.44
C HIS A 173 8.84 9.08 14.17
N ALA A 174 9.35 10.26 13.83
CA ALA A 174 10.17 10.45 12.64
C ALA A 174 11.54 9.77 12.79
N HIS A 175 12.16 9.94 13.96
CA HIS A 175 13.43 9.29 14.30
C HIS A 175 13.31 7.78 14.37
N ALA A 176 12.28 7.27 15.05
CA ALA A 176 11.99 5.84 15.12
C ALA A 176 11.76 5.24 13.72
N SER A 177 10.96 5.90 12.87
CA SER A 177 10.71 5.42 11.50
C SER A 177 12.00 5.25 10.69
N TYR A 178 12.93 6.20 10.78
CA TYR A 178 14.21 6.11 10.09
C TYR A 178 15.10 4.98 10.63
N ALA A 179 15.18 4.86 11.96
CA ALA A 179 15.97 3.81 12.61
C ALA A 179 15.40 2.41 12.29
N MET A 180 14.07 2.25 12.37
CA MET A 180 13.35 1.03 12.04
C MET A 180 13.56 0.62 10.58
N ASN A 181 13.48 1.56 9.64
CA ASN A 181 13.77 1.27 8.24
C ASN A 181 15.21 0.78 8.07
N THR A 182 16.17 1.50 8.63
CA THR A 182 17.59 1.14 8.49
C THR A 182 17.85 -0.26 9.05
N TYR A 183 17.31 -0.57 10.23
CA TYR A 183 17.34 -1.92 10.80
C TYR A 183 16.75 -2.98 9.86
N TYR A 184 15.55 -2.71 9.34
CA TYR A 184 14.83 -3.61 8.43
C TYR A 184 15.60 -3.90 7.14
N GLN A 185 16.24 -2.88 6.54
CA GLN A 185 17.06 -3.05 5.33
C GLN A 185 18.28 -3.94 5.62
N MET A 186 19.00 -3.67 6.70
CA MET A 186 20.23 -4.40 7.05
C MET A 186 19.98 -5.87 7.41
N HIS A 187 18.79 -6.20 7.93
CA HIS A 187 18.43 -7.54 8.36
C HIS A 187 17.62 -8.33 7.32
N GLY A 188 17.68 -7.94 6.05
CA GLY A 188 17.14 -8.73 4.94
C GLY A 188 15.65 -8.56 4.68
N ARG A 189 15.04 -7.46 5.14
CA ARG A 189 13.66 -7.06 4.79
C ARG A 189 12.57 -8.11 5.04
N ASN A 190 12.75 -8.93 6.06
CA ASN A 190 11.72 -9.86 6.48
C ASN A 190 10.66 -9.15 7.33
N TYR A 191 9.38 -9.51 7.19
CA TYR A 191 8.30 -8.81 7.89
C TYR A 191 8.51 -8.78 9.42
N TRP A 192 9.07 -9.85 10.00
CA TRP A 192 9.35 -9.92 11.43
C TRP A 192 10.41 -8.93 11.91
N ASN A 193 11.28 -8.45 11.02
CA ASN A 193 12.26 -7.40 11.34
C ASN A 193 11.63 -5.98 11.31
N CYS A 194 10.39 -5.86 10.86
CA CYS A 194 9.61 -4.62 10.92
C CYS A 194 8.49 -4.68 11.98
N ASP A 195 8.25 -5.84 12.60
CA ASP A 195 7.12 -5.98 13.52
C ASP A 195 7.31 -5.11 14.77
N PHE A 196 8.48 -5.17 15.41
CA PHE A 196 8.78 -4.44 16.65
C PHE A 196 7.65 -4.54 17.70
N LYS A 197 7.12 -5.75 17.93
CA LYS A 197 5.95 -6.00 18.81
C LYS A 197 4.68 -5.28 18.31
N GLY A 198 4.48 -5.29 16.99
CA GLY A 198 3.38 -4.63 16.31
C GLY A 198 3.48 -3.10 16.18
N ILE A 199 4.62 -2.49 16.47
CA ILE A 199 4.85 -1.03 16.38
C ILE A 199 5.17 -0.58 14.95
N GLY A 200 5.81 -1.43 14.16
CA GLY A 200 6.19 -1.09 12.79
C GLY A 200 5.20 -1.55 11.72
N LEU A 201 5.33 -0.95 10.54
CA LEU A 201 4.53 -1.19 9.36
C LEU A 201 5.43 -1.15 8.12
N VAL A 202 5.32 -2.18 7.27
CA VAL A 202 5.97 -2.18 5.96
C VAL A 202 5.16 -1.31 4.99
N THR A 203 5.84 -0.41 4.29
CA THR A 203 5.24 0.50 3.29
C THR A 203 5.93 0.36 1.94
N PHE A 204 5.16 0.53 0.87
CA PHE A 204 5.65 0.63 -0.52
C PHE A 204 5.84 2.09 -0.97
N THR A 205 5.46 3.04 -0.12
CA THR A 205 5.65 4.47 -0.38
C THR A 205 6.96 4.89 0.23
N ASP A 206 7.84 5.49 -0.57
CA ASP A 206 9.11 6.06 -0.11
C ASP A 206 8.84 7.10 0.99
N PRO A 207 9.28 6.85 2.24
CA PRO A 207 9.05 7.75 3.36
C PRO A 207 10.09 8.89 3.43
N SER A 208 11.00 9.00 2.46
CA SER A 208 11.99 10.08 2.39
C SER A 208 11.34 11.45 2.23
N TYR A 209 11.98 12.47 2.82
CA TYR A 209 11.49 13.85 2.74
C TYR A 209 12.64 14.84 2.86
N GLY A 210 12.57 15.95 2.11
CA GLY A 210 13.60 16.98 2.11
C GLY A 210 15.01 16.39 1.88
N VAL A 211 15.92 16.64 2.81
CA VAL A 211 17.28 16.09 2.79
C VAL A 211 17.41 14.72 3.48
N CYS A 212 16.37 14.27 4.18
CA CYS A 212 16.33 12.97 4.83
C CYS A 212 15.97 11.88 3.82
N GLN A 213 16.93 11.03 3.47
CA GLN A 213 16.76 9.94 2.52
C GLN A 213 16.76 8.61 3.26
N TYR A 214 15.67 7.86 3.17
CA TYR A 214 15.55 6.55 3.81
C TYR A 214 16.33 5.51 3.00
N PRO A 215 17.24 4.77 3.63
CA PRO A 215 18.05 3.80 2.91
C PRO A 215 17.19 2.70 2.28
N GLN A 216 17.63 2.22 1.12
CA GLN A 216 17.04 1.10 0.40
C GLN A 216 18.18 0.21 -0.11
N GLN A 217 18.16 -1.09 0.25
CA GLN A 217 19.17 -2.09 -0.19
C GLN A 217 18.60 -3.11 -1.16
#